data_AF-A4I6Y4-F1
#
_entry.id   AF-A4I6Y4-F1
#
_cell.length_a   1.000
_cell.length_b   1.000
_cell.length_c   1.000
_cell.angle_alpha   90.00
_cell.angle_beta   90.00
_cell.angle_gamma   90.00
#
_symmetry.space_group_name_H-M   'P 1'
#
loop_
_entity.id
_entity.type
_entity.pdbx_description
1 polymer ?
#
loop_
_entity_poly.entity_id
_entity_poly.type
_entity_poly.pdbx_seq_one_letter_code
_entity_poly.pdbx_strand_id
1 'polypeptide(L)'
;MSAAASAPRHRRYVDMTPEREQKITQLVQLMKETYDPLPKQLQILLYYSPTSEDAPTPHNTTRSYCYCALISRQWDVQKAFEAMKKNVAYRLQCHLDERSELPSAVSIRGWDEMEVVRALGKEERASNQRADEIIAKLERYFPCGLHYWDRYGQPVFYLMLGSVDEENLLKELKQTTDVGESMDAVMWEMLQHLLGSGEWLAYYQQMQYDAGQLKVDASEGLIRATTIVVDLLGFTYKMIWKPAIDLFVTCLKTLFAHYPECVHHILVVNAPSMVTFAYGIIRHVLPGTVQAKVRMAKPGESLALLQEHIEEQYVPDFYGGACHCQGGCVRSYRPKNAASGTTTVGQDDTQSAAE
;
A
#
# COMPACT_ATOMS: atom_id res chain seq x y z
N MET A 1 -20.31 29.71 6.29
CA MET A 1 -19.31 29.40 7.33
C MET A 1 -18.24 28.57 6.66
N SER A 2 -17.01 29.08 6.56
CA SER A 2 -15.88 28.28 6.10
C SER A 2 -15.68 27.18 7.13
N ALA A 3 -15.94 25.93 6.74
CA ALA A 3 -15.38 24.80 7.46
C ALA A 3 -13.87 24.97 7.34
N ALA A 4 -13.24 25.49 8.39
CA ALA A 4 -11.80 25.43 8.52
C ALA A 4 -11.46 23.96 8.33
N ALA A 5 -10.84 23.62 7.19
CA ALA A 5 -10.37 22.28 6.91
C ALA A 5 -9.52 21.90 8.13
N SER A 6 -10.01 20.98 8.95
CA SER A 6 -9.24 20.52 10.09
C SER A 6 -7.94 19.99 9.52
N ALA A 7 -6.81 20.56 9.91
CA ALA A 7 -5.51 20.11 9.43
C ALA A 7 -5.46 18.58 9.50
N PRO A 8 -5.06 17.87 8.43
CA PRO A 8 -5.08 16.42 8.42
C PRO A 8 -4.34 15.92 9.65
N ARG A 9 -5.04 15.10 10.46
CA ARG A 9 -4.59 14.75 11.82
C ARG A 9 -3.19 14.12 11.84
N HIS A 10 -2.73 13.54 10.72
CA HIS A 10 -1.33 13.21 10.49
C HIS A 10 -0.98 13.34 9.00
N ARG A 11 0.08 14.12 8.70
CA ARG A 11 0.66 14.29 7.35
C ARG A 11 1.61 13.14 7.02
N ARG A 12 1.83 12.86 5.72
CA ARG A 12 2.86 11.92 5.24
C ARG A 12 4.24 12.30 5.76
N TYR A 13 4.52 13.60 5.74
CA TYR A 13 5.79 14.21 6.06
C TYR A 13 5.74 14.89 7.43
N VAL A 14 6.84 14.82 8.17
CA VAL A 14 7.00 15.60 9.41
C VAL A 14 7.31 17.06 9.09
N ASP A 15 7.01 17.97 10.02
CA ASP A 15 7.26 19.40 9.79
C ASP A 15 8.75 19.70 9.53
N MET A 16 9.02 20.61 8.60
CA MET A 16 10.39 20.93 8.26
C MET A 16 11.00 21.92 9.25
N THR A 17 12.24 21.66 9.69
CA THR A 17 13.01 22.55 10.56
C THR A 17 14.38 22.82 9.93
N PRO A 18 15.07 23.92 10.29
CA PRO A 18 16.42 24.19 9.76
C PRO A 18 17.42 23.03 9.99
N GLU A 19 17.34 22.36 11.15
CA GLU A 19 18.17 21.17 11.44
C GLU A 19 17.88 20.01 10.48
N ARG A 20 16.60 19.76 10.19
CA ARG A 20 16.16 18.73 9.24
C ARG A 20 16.64 19.03 7.82
N GLU A 21 16.52 20.29 7.39
CA GLU A 21 17.01 20.73 6.07
C GLU A 21 18.53 20.55 5.93
N GLN A 22 19.28 20.80 7.00
CA GLN A 22 20.72 20.55 7.03
C GLN A 22 21.04 19.06 6.90
N LYS A 23 20.36 18.19 7.64
CA LYS A 23 20.55 16.72 7.56
C LYS A 23 20.20 16.17 6.17
N ILE A 24 19.15 16.69 5.53
CA ILE A 24 18.79 16.33 4.16
C ILE A 24 19.92 16.73 3.20
N THR A 25 20.43 17.95 3.33
CA THR A 25 21.53 18.46 2.49
C THR A 25 22.80 17.61 2.67
N GLN A 26 23.14 17.22 3.90
CA GLN A 26 24.26 16.31 4.18
C GLN A 26 24.07 14.95 3.50
N LEU A 27 22.87 14.35 3.59
CA LEU A 27 22.60 13.06 2.95
C LEU A 27 22.59 13.15 1.42
N VAL A 28 22.06 14.23 0.85
CA VAL A 28 22.13 14.49 -0.60
C VAL A 28 23.60 14.53 -1.06
N GLN A 29 24.47 15.20 -0.32
CA GLN A 29 25.90 15.27 -0.63
C GLN A 29 26.57 13.89 -0.58
N LEU A 30 26.38 13.14 0.52
CA LEU A 30 26.93 11.77 0.67
C LEU A 30 26.47 10.84 -0.46
N MET A 31 25.19 10.92 -0.84
CA MET A 31 24.63 10.13 -1.94
C MET A 31 25.30 10.50 -3.27
N LYS A 32 25.44 11.80 -3.59
CA LYS A 32 26.07 12.28 -4.82
C LYS A 32 27.56 11.94 -4.90
N GLU A 33 28.26 11.94 -3.77
CA GLU A 33 29.68 11.55 -3.70
C GLU A 33 29.89 10.05 -3.88
N THR A 34 28.89 9.23 -3.53
CA THR A 34 29.00 7.76 -3.58
C THR A 34 28.49 7.18 -4.90
N TYR A 35 27.51 7.82 -5.52
CA TYR A 35 26.84 7.31 -6.73
C TYR A 35 27.04 8.28 -7.90
N ASP A 36 27.90 7.87 -8.84
CA ASP A 36 28.02 8.47 -10.17
C ASP A 36 27.96 7.36 -11.26
N PRO A 37 26.85 7.24 -12.03
CA PRO A 37 25.65 8.08 -11.96
C PRO A 37 24.84 7.85 -10.67
N LEU A 38 23.88 8.74 -10.39
CA LEU A 38 22.92 8.61 -9.28
C LEU A 38 22.22 7.23 -9.29
N PRO A 39 21.68 6.74 -8.15
CA PRO A 39 20.95 5.48 -8.13
C PRO A 39 19.85 5.40 -9.20
N LYS A 40 19.71 4.24 -9.85
CA LYS A 40 18.77 4.07 -10.98
C LYS A 40 17.33 4.46 -10.63
N GLN A 41 16.86 4.06 -9.45
CA GLN A 41 15.57 4.50 -8.91
C GLN A 41 15.43 6.04 -8.89
N LEU A 42 16.45 6.76 -8.40
CA LEU A 42 16.42 8.23 -8.36
C LEU A 42 16.46 8.84 -9.78
N GLN A 43 17.21 8.25 -10.71
CA GLN A 43 17.18 8.68 -12.11
C GLN A 43 15.77 8.56 -12.70
N ILE A 44 15.07 7.45 -12.43
CA ILE A 44 13.67 7.25 -12.86
C ILE A 44 12.74 8.29 -12.23
N LEU A 45 12.88 8.55 -10.93
CA LEU A 45 12.08 9.56 -10.24
C LEU A 45 12.30 10.97 -10.80
N LEU A 46 13.55 11.32 -11.16
CA LEU A 46 13.89 12.61 -11.78
C LEU A 46 13.33 12.73 -13.19
N TYR A 47 13.23 11.62 -13.92
CA TYR A 47 12.63 11.60 -15.25
C TYR A 47 11.12 11.89 -15.21
N TYR A 48 10.37 11.25 -14.30
CA TYR A 48 8.92 11.43 -14.20
C TYR A 48 8.48 12.64 -13.38
N SER A 49 9.38 13.23 -12.59
CA SER A 49 9.12 14.44 -11.81
C SER A 49 10.38 15.29 -11.76
N PRO A 50 10.70 16.01 -12.85
CA PRO A 50 11.80 16.97 -12.85
C PRO A 50 11.40 18.17 -12.00
N THR A 51 12.16 18.44 -10.95
CA THR A 51 11.86 19.52 -9.99
C THR A 51 12.98 20.55 -10.01
N SER A 52 12.65 21.83 -9.89
CA SER A 52 13.65 22.89 -9.77
C SER A 52 14.53 22.68 -8.54
N GLU A 53 15.77 23.15 -8.59
CA GLU A 53 16.69 23.08 -7.45
C GLU A 53 16.12 23.80 -6.21
N ASP A 54 15.43 24.92 -6.42
CA ASP A 54 14.80 25.74 -5.38
C ASP A 54 13.45 25.22 -4.87
N ALA A 55 12.95 24.09 -5.40
CA ALA A 55 11.67 23.55 -4.94
C ALA A 55 11.72 23.17 -3.45
N PRO A 56 10.65 23.41 -2.66
CA PRO A 56 10.59 22.97 -1.27
C PRO A 56 10.84 21.47 -1.14
N THR A 57 11.51 21.04 -0.06
CA THR A 57 11.97 19.65 0.12
C THR A 57 10.93 18.56 -0.20
N PRO A 58 9.67 18.61 0.28
CA PRO A 58 8.67 17.59 -0.05
C PRO A 58 8.32 17.48 -1.54
N HIS A 59 8.55 18.57 -2.28
CA HIS A 59 8.28 18.76 -3.70
C HIS A 59 9.54 18.71 -4.57
N ASN A 60 10.72 18.55 -3.98
CA ASN A 60 11.98 18.40 -4.71
C ASN A 60 12.36 16.92 -4.79
N THR A 61 12.49 16.37 -6.00
CA THR A 61 12.66 14.93 -6.20
C THR A 61 13.85 14.34 -5.47
N THR A 62 15.01 14.98 -5.59
CA THR A 62 16.26 14.53 -4.96
C THR A 62 16.21 14.70 -3.45
N ARG A 63 15.73 15.84 -2.97
CA ARG A 63 15.65 16.10 -1.53
C ARG A 63 14.62 15.19 -0.86
N SER A 64 13.45 15.00 -1.48
CA SER A 64 12.39 14.10 -1.03
C SER A 64 12.86 12.65 -0.94
N TYR A 65 13.68 12.19 -1.90
CA TYR A 65 14.31 10.86 -1.86
C TYR A 65 15.18 10.67 -0.60
N CYS A 66 16.08 11.62 -0.30
CA CYS A 66 16.88 11.61 0.93
C CYS A 66 16.04 11.82 2.19
N TYR A 67 15.00 12.64 2.11
CA TYR A 67 14.09 12.94 3.21
C TYR A 67 13.34 11.68 3.68
N CYS A 68 12.78 10.90 2.76
CA CYS A 68 12.14 9.61 3.07
C CYS A 68 13.09 8.64 3.79
N ALA A 69 14.35 8.56 3.34
CA ALA A 69 15.36 7.73 3.99
C ALA A 69 15.64 8.19 5.44
N LEU A 70 15.76 9.50 5.67
CA LEU A 70 15.96 10.09 7.00
C LEU A 70 14.78 9.84 7.95
N ILE A 71 13.54 10.03 7.49
CA ILE A 71 12.35 9.72 8.29
C ILE A 71 12.40 8.26 8.75
N SER A 72 12.68 7.33 7.84
CA SER A 72 12.70 5.89 8.12
C SER A 72 13.81 5.45 9.09
N ARG A 73 14.81 6.31 9.32
CA ARG A 73 15.96 6.07 10.21
C ARG A 73 16.08 7.12 11.30
N GLN A 74 14.95 7.70 11.71
CA GLN A 74 14.87 8.61 12.86
C GLN A 74 15.85 9.80 12.78
N TRP A 75 16.05 10.34 11.57
CA TRP A 75 16.93 11.49 11.30
C TRP A 75 18.42 11.26 11.61
N ASP A 76 18.86 10.00 11.67
CA ASP A 76 20.27 9.62 11.71
C ASP A 76 20.82 9.53 10.27
N VAL A 77 21.69 10.47 9.91
CA VAL A 77 22.23 10.62 8.54
C VAL A 77 22.97 9.35 8.12
N GLN A 78 23.79 8.76 8.98
CA GLN A 78 24.59 7.61 8.59
C GLN A 78 23.75 6.35 8.48
N LYS A 79 22.81 6.12 9.41
CA LYS A 79 21.86 5.00 9.28
C LYS A 79 20.97 5.14 8.04
N ALA A 80 20.54 6.37 7.72
CA ALA A 80 19.79 6.65 6.50
C ALA A 80 20.62 6.34 5.26
N PHE A 81 21.90 6.72 5.25
CA PHE A 81 22.79 6.45 4.14
C PHE A 81 23.10 4.95 3.96
N GLU A 82 23.38 4.21 5.04
CA GLU A 82 23.55 2.75 4.98
C GLU A 82 22.28 2.04 4.49
N ALA A 83 21.10 2.49 4.95
CA ALA A 83 19.83 1.96 4.50
C ALA A 83 19.56 2.24 3.02
N MET A 84 19.93 3.43 2.54
CA MET A 84 19.87 3.79 1.13
C MET A 84 20.76 2.86 0.30
N LYS A 85 22.01 2.63 0.72
CA LYS A 85 22.91 1.69 0.02
C LYS A 85 22.33 0.28 -0.06
N LYS A 86 21.75 -0.22 1.03
CA LYS A 86 21.07 -1.52 1.06
C LYS A 86 19.87 -1.57 0.12
N ASN A 87 19.06 -0.51 0.07
CA ASN A 87 17.94 -0.41 -0.88
C ASN A 87 18.45 -0.41 -2.33
N VAL A 88 19.46 0.40 -2.67
CA VAL A 88 20.03 0.45 -4.03
C VAL A 88 20.56 -0.92 -4.46
N ALA A 89 21.31 -1.60 -3.59
CA ALA A 89 21.80 -2.95 -3.86
C ALA A 89 20.66 -3.96 -4.06
N TYR A 90 19.59 -3.86 -3.24
CA TYR A 90 18.42 -4.73 -3.37
C TYR A 90 17.65 -4.51 -4.67
N ARG A 91 17.42 -3.24 -5.06
CA ARG A 91 16.72 -2.92 -6.32
C ARG A 91 17.51 -3.44 -7.52
N LEU A 92 18.84 -3.35 -7.48
CA LEU A 92 19.72 -3.93 -8.50
C LEU A 92 19.64 -5.47 -8.52
N GLN A 93 19.78 -6.12 -7.36
CA GLN A 93 19.72 -7.58 -7.24
C GLN A 93 18.39 -8.15 -7.78
N CYS A 94 17.29 -7.45 -7.53
CA CYS A 94 15.98 -7.86 -7.97
C CYS A 94 15.62 -7.30 -9.37
N HIS A 95 16.46 -6.51 -10.03
CA HIS A 95 16.14 -5.86 -11.31
C HIS A 95 14.88 -4.98 -11.28
N LEU A 96 14.53 -4.39 -10.13
CA LEU A 96 13.25 -3.70 -9.93
C LEU A 96 13.05 -2.48 -10.83
N ASP A 97 14.15 -1.85 -11.22
CA ASP A 97 14.13 -0.64 -12.04
C ASP A 97 14.20 -0.95 -13.56
N GLU A 98 14.26 -2.24 -13.93
CA GLU A 98 14.38 -2.74 -15.31
C GLU A 98 13.15 -3.55 -15.77
N ARG A 99 12.32 -4.01 -14.82
CA ARG A 99 11.12 -4.80 -15.11
C ARG A 99 10.03 -3.95 -15.77
N SER A 100 9.26 -4.59 -16.64
CA SER A 100 7.96 -4.11 -17.08
C SER A 100 6.87 -4.62 -16.14
N GLU A 101 6.08 -3.72 -15.58
CA GLU A 101 5.10 -4.06 -14.53
C GLU A 101 3.66 -4.11 -15.05
N LEU A 102 3.35 -3.38 -16.12
CA LEU A 102 2.01 -3.24 -16.69
C LEU A 102 1.92 -3.78 -18.14
N PRO A 103 0.81 -4.42 -18.56
CA PRO A 103 -0.40 -4.69 -17.77
C PRO A 103 -0.12 -5.69 -16.64
N SER A 104 -0.70 -5.42 -15.48
CA SER A 104 -0.37 -6.08 -14.25
C SER A 104 -1.06 -7.43 -14.13
N ALA A 105 -0.33 -8.41 -13.59
CA ALA A 105 -0.92 -9.66 -13.17
C ALA A 105 -1.89 -9.49 -11.98
N VAL A 106 -1.71 -8.47 -11.12
CA VAL A 106 -2.64 -8.19 -10.00
C VAL A 106 -3.86 -7.39 -10.47
N SER A 107 -4.90 -7.34 -9.63
CA SER A 107 -6.08 -6.51 -9.89
C SER A 107 -5.71 -5.02 -9.89
N ILE A 108 -5.88 -4.36 -11.04
CA ILE A 108 -5.85 -2.90 -11.17
C ILE A 108 -7.21 -2.40 -11.67
N ARG A 109 -7.70 -1.31 -11.10
CA ARG A 109 -8.95 -0.62 -11.45
C ARG A 109 -8.78 0.89 -11.37
N GLY A 110 -9.42 1.61 -12.26
CA GLY A 110 -9.38 3.08 -12.31
C GLY A 110 -8.33 3.68 -13.24
N TRP A 111 -7.58 2.84 -13.95
CA TRP A 111 -6.64 3.25 -14.99
C TRP A 111 -6.80 2.38 -16.24
N ASP A 112 -6.58 2.97 -17.41
CA ASP A 112 -6.21 2.22 -18.61
C ASP A 112 -4.72 1.89 -18.50
N GLU A 113 -4.39 0.63 -18.23
CA GLU A 113 -3.00 0.21 -18.00
C GLU A 113 -2.12 0.43 -19.23
N MET A 114 -2.67 0.34 -20.44
CA MET A 114 -1.92 0.56 -21.67
C MET A 114 -1.70 2.05 -21.96
N GLU A 115 -2.62 2.90 -21.53
CA GLU A 115 -2.39 4.35 -21.47
C GLU A 115 -1.23 4.67 -20.53
N VAL A 116 -1.20 4.07 -19.33
CA VAL A 116 -0.11 4.27 -18.36
C VAL A 116 1.24 3.85 -18.95
N VAL A 117 1.33 2.66 -19.56
CA VAL A 117 2.56 2.16 -20.22
C VAL A 117 3.06 3.15 -21.26
N ARG A 118 2.16 3.61 -22.14
CA ARG A 118 2.49 4.55 -23.22
C ARG A 118 2.93 5.91 -22.68
N ALA A 119 2.20 6.43 -21.70
CA ALA A 119 2.45 7.74 -21.09
C ALA A 119 3.81 7.77 -20.36
N LEU A 120 4.20 6.66 -19.73
CA LEU A 120 5.50 6.52 -19.07
C LEU A 120 6.65 6.18 -20.02
N GLY A 121 6.37 5.95 -21.32
CA GLY A 121 7.37 5.57 -22.32
C GLY A 121 8.07 4.24 -22.00
N LYS A 122 7.36 3.31 -21.33
CA LYS A 122 7.89 2.01 -20.91
C LYS A 122 7.48 0.89 -21.86
N GLU A 123 8.20 -0.22 -21.79
CA GLU A 123 7.83 -1.44 -22.52
C GLU A 123 6.68 -2.14 -21.82
N GLU A 124 5.76 -2.68 -22.63
CA GLU A 124 4.67 -3.52 -22.15
C GLU A 124 5.21 -4.80 -21.51
N ARG A 125 4.65 -5.19 -20.38
CA ARG A 125 4.95 -6.45 -19.74
C ARG A 125 4.39 -7.62 -20.54
N ALA A 126 5.24 -8.59 -20.88
CA ALA A 126 4.80 -9.84 -21.49
C ALA A 126 3.88 -10.64 -20.54
N SER A 127 2.80 -11.21 -21.06
CA SER A 127 1.94 -12.15 -20.33
C SER A 127 2.62 -13.51 -20.05
N ASN A 128 2.00 -14.34 -19.21
CA ASN A 128 2.42 -15.73 -18.92
C ASN A 128 3.83 -15.85 -18.34
N GLN A 129 4.20 -14.91 -17.47
CA GLN A 129 5.40 -14.97 -16.64
C GLN A 129 5.09 -15.68 -15.32
N ARG A 130 6.13 -16.02 -14.57
CA ARG A 130 6.04 -16.62 -13.23
C ARG A 130 5.10 -15.85 -12.28
N ALA A 131 5.14 -14.52 -12.32
CA ALA A 131 4.24 -13.69 -11.53
C ALA A 131 2.75 -13.92 -11.88
N ASP A 132 2.41 -14.12 -13.16
CA ASP A 132 1.03 -14.43 -13.57
C ASP A 132 0.58 -15.77 -12.98
N GLU A 133 1.44 -16.79 -13.03
CA GLU A 133 1.15 -18.12 -12.49
C GLU A 133 0.94 -18.10 -10.97
N ILE A 134 1.83 -17.41 -10.25
CA ILE A 134 1.72 -17.23 -8.79
C ILE A 134 0.40 -16.51 -8.47
N ILE A 135 0.14 -15.37 -9.12
CA ILE A 135 -1.03 -14.54 -8.80
C ILE A 135 -2.34 -15.28 -9.14
N ALA A 136 -2.43 -15.96 -10.28
CA ALA A 136 -3.62 -16.72 -10.68
C ALA A 136 -3.95 -17.87 -9.70
N LYS A 137 -2.94 -18.47 -9.06
CA LYS A 137 -3.11 -19.49 -8.03
C LYS A 137 -3.57 -18.89 -6.70
N LEU A 138 -2.96 -17.78 -6.27
CA LEU A 138 -3.16 -17.22 -4.93
C LEU A 138 -4.35 -16.26 -4.81
N GLU A 139 -4.71 -15.52 -5.87
CA GLU A 139 -5.64 -14.39 -5.78
C GLU A 139 -7.03 -14.72 -5.23
N ARG A 140 -7.48 -15.96 -5.41
CA ARG A 140 -8.78 -16.42 -4.92
C ARG A 140 -8.81 -16.63 -3.40
N TYR A 141 -7.64 -16.88 -2.80
CA TYR A 141 -7.45 -17.09 -1.36
C TYR A 141 -6.85 -15.86 -0.68
N PHE A 142 -6.27 -14.94 -1.46
CA PHE A 142 -5.71 -13.67 -0.99
C PHE A 142 -6.22 -12.50 -1.86
N PRO A 143 -7.51 -12.11 -1.72
CA PRO A 143 -8.10 -11.05 -2.52
C PRO A 143 -7.47 -9.68 -2.19
N CYS A 144 -6.82 -9.07 -3.18
CA CYS A 144 -6.22 -7.75 -3.06
C CYS A 144 -6.04 -7.07 -4.42
N GLY A 145 -5.88 -5.75 -4.44
CA GLY A 145 -5.67 -5.00 -5.68
C GLY A 145 -5.49 -3.50 -5.51
N LEU A 146 -5.03 -2.83 -6.57
CA LEU A 146 -4.96 -1.37 -6.67
C LEU A 146 -6.25 -0.85 -7.30
N HIS A 147 -6.85 0.18 -6.70
CA HIS A 147 -8.14 0.72 -7.13
C HIS A 147 -8.19 2.23 -6.93
N TYR A 148 -8.09 2.98 -8.03
CA TYR A 148 -8.08 4.44 -8.04
C TYR A 148 -7.08 5.03 -7.02
N TRP A 149 -7.26 6.31 -6.68
CA TRP A 149 -6.37 7.07 -5.83
C TRP A 149 -7.13 7.76 -4.71
N ASP A 150 -6.38 8.16 -3.68
CA ASP A 150 -6.88 8.98 -2.60
C ASP A 150 -6.95 10.47 -3.00
N ARG A 151 -7.46 11.33 -2.12
CA ARG A 151 -7.60 12.78 -2.33
C ARG A 151 -6.28 13.51 -2.59
N TYR A 152 -5.15 12.84 -2.39
CA TYR A 152 -3.79 13.35 -2.56
C TYR A 152 -3.11 12.76 -3.81
N GLY A 153 -3.86 12.00 -4.62
CA GLY A 153 -3.41 11.36 -5.85
C GLY A 153 -2.64 10.05 -5.66
N GLN A 154 -2.44 9.60 -4.41
CA GLN A 154 -1.70 8.35 -4.14
C GLN A 154 -2.57 7.15 -4.52
N PRO A 155 -2.05 6.15 -5.26
CA PRO A 155 -2.79 4.91 -5.53
C PRO A 155 -3.30 4.27 -4.24
N VAL A 156 -4.51 3.69 -4.29
CA VAL A 156 -5.10 2.98 -3.15
C VAL A 156 -4.96 1.47 -3.34
N PHE A 157 -4.29 0.81 -2.40
CA PHE A 157 -4.19 -0.63 -2.31
C PHE A 157 -5.24 -1.17 -1.34
N TYR A 158 -6.13 -2.04 -1.83
CA TYR A 158 -7.09 -2.76 -1.01
C TYR A 158 -6.57 -4.16 -0.70
N LEU A 159 -6.47 -4.47 0.59
CA LEU A 159 -6.19 -5.79 1.14
C LEU A 159 -7.44 -6.30 1.87
N MET A 160 -8.09 -7.31 1.31
CA MET A 160 -9.31 -7.87 1.87
C MET A 160 -9.01 -8.92 2.94
N LEU A 161 -8.31 -8.49 4.00
CA LEU A 161 -7.68 -9.37 4.99
C LEU A 161 -8.68 -10.30 5.68
N GLY A 162 -9.90 -9.84 6.00
CA GLY A 162 -10.95 -10.68 6.60
C GLY A 162 -11.56 -11.73 5.66
N SER A 163 -11.23 -11.67 4.36
CA SER A 163 -11.65 -12.64 3.34
C SER A 163 -10.51 -13.54 2.87
N VAL A 164 -9.34 -13.47 3.50
CA VAL A 164 -8.25 -14.41 3.24
C VAL A 164 -8.64 -15.80 3.72
N ASP A 165 -8.43 -16.81 2.87
CA ASP A 165 -8.57 -18.23 3.22
C ASP A 165 -7.18 -18.77 3.58
N GLU A 166 -6.83 -18.69 4.86
CA GLU A 166 -5.46 -18.98 5.32
C GLU A 166 -5.03 -20.44 5.08
N GLU A 167 -5.97 -21.39 5.17
CA GLU A 167 -5.67 -22.81 5.00
C GLU A 167 -5.35 -23.12 3.54
N ASN A 168 -6.23 -22.71 2.61
CA ASN A 168 -6.00 -22.93 1.19
C ASN A 168 -4.88 -22.05 0.64
N LEU A 169 -4.70 -20.83 1.13
CA LEU A 169 -3.56 -19.98 0.77
C LEU A 169 -2.24 -20.66 1.10
N LEU A 170 -2.07 -21.18 2.32
CA LEU A 170 -0.84 -21.86 2.72
C LEU A 170 -0.64 -23.18 1.97
N LYS A 171 -1.72 -23.90 1.64
CA LYS A 171 -1.64 -25.10 0.81
C LYS A 171 -1.17 -24.77 -0.62
N GLU A 172 -1.74 -23.74 -1.24
CA GLU A 172 -1.41 -23.33 -2.60
C GLU A 172 0.02 -22.76 -2.69
N LEU A 173 0.44 -21.99 -1.68
CA LEU A 173 1.83 -21.52 -1.57
C LEU A 173 2.79 -22.72 -1.56
N LYS A 174 2.56 -23.73 -0.72
CA LYS A 174 3.41 -24.95 -0.68
C LYS A 174 3.48 -25.67 -2.02
N GLN A 175 2.40 -25.67 -2.79
CA GLN A 175 2.34 -26.31 -4.11
C GLN A 175 3.01 -25.47 -5.22
N THR A 176 3.13 -24.16 -5.00
CA THR A 176 3.75 -23.22 -5.93
C THR A 176 5.24 -23.01 -5.66
N THR A 177 5.69 -23.23 -4.42
CA THR A 177 7.09 -23.08 -4.00
C THR A 177 7.99 -24.12 -4.64
N ASP A 178 9.04 -23.66 -5.30
CA ASP A 178 10.05 -24.52 -5.92
C ASP A 178 10.97 -25.18 -4.87
N VAL A 179 11.67 -26.25 -5.25
CA VAL A 179 12.60 -26.93 -4.34
C VAL A 179 13.73 -25.98 -3.92
N GLY A 180 13.87 -25.75 -2.62
CA GLY A 180 14.88 -24.85 -2.05
C GLY A 180 14.41 -23.41 -1.87
N GLU A 181 13.21 -23.07 -2.34
CA GLU A 181 12.55 -21.80 -2.10
C GLU A 181 11.66 -21.86 -0.84
N SER A 182 11.37 -20.71 -0.23
CA SER A 182 10.46 -20.60 0.90
C SER A 182 9.10 -20.01 0.49
N MET A 183 8.03 -20.36 1.21
CA MET A 183 6.69 -19.81 0.92
C MET A 183 6.64 -18.28 1.02
N ASP A 184 7.43 -17.69 1.93
CA ASP A 184 7.52 -16.25 2.07
C ASP A 184 8.21 -15.59 0.87
N ALA A 185 9.13 -16.27 0.18
CA ALA A 185 9.70 -15.77 -1.07
C ALA A 185 8.64 -15.71 -2.19
N VAL A 186 7.87 -16.78 -2.38
CA VAL A 186 6.77 -16.82 -3.37
C VAL A 186 5.71 -15.74 -3.09
N MET A 187 5.30 -15.63 -1.82
CA MET A 187 4.35 -14.58 -1.41
C MET A 187 4.94 -13.18 -1.65
N TRP A 188 6.24 -13.01 -1.36
CA TRP A 188 6.93 -11.76 -1.56
C TRP A 188 7.06 -11.38 -3.03
N GLU A 189 7.16 -12.32 -3.97
CA GLU A 189 7.14 -12.02 -5.40
C GLU A 189 5.83 -11.43 -5.88
N MET A 190 4.70 -12.00 -5.42
CA MET A 190 3.39 -11.42 -5.68
C MET A 190 3.30 -9.98 -5.12
N LEU A 191 3.73 -9.77 -3.88
CA LEU A 191 3.73 -8.45 -3.25
C LEU A 191 4.71 -7.48 -3.93
N GLN A 192 5.85 -7.96 -4.43
CA GLN A 192 6.83 -7.16 -5.14
C GLN A 192 6.29 -6.71 -6.50
N HIS A 193 5.59 -7.58 -7.23
CA HIS A 193 4.88 -7.23 -8.48
C HIS A 193 3.78 -6.19 -8.22
N LEU A 194 3.00 -6.35 -7.14
CA LEU A 194 2.01 -5.37 -6.69
C LEU A 194 2.66 -4.00 -6.39
N LEU A 195 3.81 -4.00 -5.69
CA LEU A 195 4.55 -2.77 -5.36
C LEU A 195 5.09 -2.09 -6.61
N GLY A 196 5.70 -2.83 -7.54
CA GLY A 196 6.19 -2.29 -8.82
C GLY A 196 5.08 -1.69 -9.66
N SER A 197 3.93 -2.39 -9.75
CA SER A 197 2.71 -1.86 -10.37
C SER A 197 2.26 -0.56 -9.71
N GLY A 198 2.22 -0.50 -8.38
CA GLY A 198 1.87 0.70 -7.62
C GLY A 198 2.84 1.87 -7.83
N GLU A 199 4.15 1.61 -7.94
CA GLU A 199 5.14 2.63 -8.27
C GLU A 199 4.89 3.25 -9.64
N TRP A 200 4.56 2.45 -10.66
CA TRP A 200 4.22 2.96 -12.00
C TRP A 200 2.96 3.83 -11.98
N LEU A 201 1.92 3.39 -11.28
CA LEU A 201 0.71 4.20 -11.11
C LEU A 201 1.02 5.53 -10.39
N ALA A 202 1.88 5.52 -9.38
CA ALA A 202 2.31 6.74 -8.70
C ALA A 202 3.09 7.68 -9.63
N TYR A 203 3.98 7.16 -10.48
CA TYR A 203 4.68 7.96 -11.50
C TYR A 203 3.71 8.60 -12.49
N TYR A 204 2.74 7.83 -12.96
CA TYR A 204 1.71 8.32 -13.86
C TYR A 204 0.89 9.43 -13.22
N GLN A 205 0.42 9.22 -11.99
CA GLN A 205 -0.34 10.21 -11.24
C GLN A 205 0.45 11.50 -10.99
N GLN A 206 1.74 11.38 -10.64
CA GLN A 206 2.64 12.54 -10.51
C GLN A 206 2.74 13.32 -11.83
N MET A 207 2.94 12.63 -12.95
CA MET A 207 3.04 13.27 -14.27
C MET A 207 1.73 13.98 -14.66
N GLN A 208 0.58 13.35 -14.40
CA GLN A 208 -0.73 13.94 -14.65
C GLN A 208 -0.98 15.16 -13.75
N TYR A 209 -0.51 15.14 -12.50
CA TYR A 209 -0.58 16.29 -11.60
C TYR A 209 0.29 17.45 -12.07
N ASP A 210 1.54 17.18 -12.45
CA ASP A 210 2.49 18.19 -12.94
C ASP A 210 2.00 18.83 -14.25
N ALA A 211 1.30 18.06 -15.10
CA ALA A 211 0.64 18.55 -16.31
C ALA A 211 -0.70 19.29 -16.04
N GLY A 212 -1.13 19.38 -14.78
CA GLY A 212 -2.39 20.01 -14.36
C GLY A 212 -3.66 19.23 -14.75
N GLN A 213 -3.52 17.97 -15.16
CA GLN A 213 -4.62 17.10 -15.60
C GLN A 213 -5.27 16.35 -14.42
N LEU A 214 -4.49 16.01 -13.39
CA LEU A 214 -4.99 15.40 -12.15
C LEU A 214 -5.33 16.50 -11.13
N LYS A 215 -6.59 16.55 -10.67
CA LYS A 215 -7.08 17.55 -9.69
C LYS A 215 -7.16 16.93 -8.30
N VAL A 216 -6.06 17.01 -7.54
CA VAL A 216 -5.93 16.44 -6.19
C VAL A 216 -5.20 17.41 -5.25
N ASP A 217 -5.31 17.21 -3.94
CA ASP A 217 -4.54 17.96 -2.94
C ASP A 217 -3.17 17.31 -2.72
N ALA A 218 -2.26 17.44 -3.69
CA ALA A 218 -0.87 16.99 -3.52
C ALA A 218 0.00 18.04 -2.79
N SER A 219 -0.58 18.89 -1.95
CA SER A 219 0.16 19.97 -1.26
C SER A 219 1.20 19.45 -0.25
N GLU A 220 0.97 18.26 0.31
CA GLU A 220 1.90 17.63 1.26
C GLU A 220 3.25 17.27 0.62
N GLY A 221 3.29 17.00 -0.68
CA GLY A 221 4.48 16.61 -1.42
C GLY A 221 4.18 15.68 -2.59
N LEU A 222 5.22 15.10 -3.16
CA LEU A 222 5.15 14.29 -4.37
C LEU A 222 4.28 13.03 -4.21
N ILE A 223 3.57 12.64 -5.27
CA ILE A 223 2.81 11.40 -5.41
C ILE A 223 3.79 10.22 -5.57
N ARG A 224 4.05 9.52 -4.46
CA ARG A 224 5.11 8.50 -4.32
C ARG A 224 4.83 7.47 -3.23
N ALA A 225 3.60 7.35 -2.78
CA ALA A 225 3.18 6.44 -1.74
C ALA A 225 1.87 5.78 -2.12
N THR A 226 1.42 4.89 -1.25
CA THR A 226 0.19 4.14 -1.39
C THR A 226 -0.65 4.33 -0.14
N THR A 227 -1.94 4.63 -0.31
CA THR A 227 -2.92 4.50 0.78
C THR A 227 -3.39 3.05 0.82
N ILE A 228 -3.30 2.40 1.98
CA ILE A 228 -3.63 0.99 2.14
C ILE A 228 -4.95 0.87 2.89
N VAL A 229 -5.97 0.31 2.26
CA VAL A 229 -7.23 -0.06 2.91
C VAL A 229 -7.15 -1.53 3.31
N VAL A 230 -7.29 -1.80 4.61
CA VAL A 230 -7.31 -3.17 5.17
C VAL A 230 -8.72 -3.49 5.62
N ASP A 231 -9.40 -4.36 4.90
CA ASP A 231 -10.75 -4.81 5.24
C ASP A 231 -10.69 -5.99 6.22
N LEU A 232 -11.32 -5.83 7.38
CA LEU A 232 -11.44 -6.88 8.40
C LEU A 232 -12.83 -7.52 8.44
N LEU A 233 -13.69 -7.30 7.45
CA LEU A 233 -14.98 -7.99 7.35
C LEU A 233 -14.76 -9.50 7.26
N GLY A 234 -15.30 -10.23 8.23
CA GLY A 234 -15.11 -11.69 8.36
C GLY A 234 -13.83 -12.10 9.09
N PHE A 235 -13.00 -11.16 9.55
CA PHE A 235 -11.80 -11.47 10.30
C PHE A 235 -12.13 -12.13 11.65
N THR A 236 -11.53 -13.29 11.93
CA THR A 236 -11.76 -14.05 13.17
C THR A 236 -10.46 -14.50 13.84
N TYR A 237 -10.54 -14.96 15.09
CA TYR A 237 -9.41 -15.55 15.81
C TYR A 237 -8.74 -16.73 15.09
N LYS A 238 -9.45 -17.46 14.21
CA LYS A 238 -8.88 -18.58 13.44
C LYS A 238 -7.76 -18.11 12.50
N MET A 239 -7.88 -16.88 11.98
CA MET A 239 -6.92 -16.26 11.08
C MET A 239 -5.64 -15.80 11.80
N ILE A 240 -5.67 -15.68 13.13
CA ILE A 240 -4.48 -15.38 13.96
C ILE A 240 -3.72 -16.69 14.25
N TRP A 241 -3.42 -17.43 13.18
CA TRP A 241 -2.65 -18.66 13.27
C TRP A 241 -1.16 -18.38 13.04
N LYS A 242 -0.29 -18.98 13.86
CA LYS A 242 1.14 -18.64 13.89
C LYS A 242 1.83 -18.68 12.52
N PRO A 243 1.67 -19.72 11.67
CA PRO A 243 2.26 -19.73 10.33
C PRO A 243 1.81 -18.58 9.42
N ALA A 244 0.53 -18.20 9.46
CA ALA A 244 0.02 -17.07 8.69
C ALA A 244 0.58 -15.73 9.22
N ILE A 245 0.68 -15.58 10.53
CA ILE A 245 1.29 -14.42 11.18
C ILE A 245 2.79 -14.34 10.85
N ASP A 246 3.53 -15.45 10.91
CA ASP A 246 4.97 -15.48 10.60
C ASP A 246 5.22 -15.10 9.13
N LEU A 247 4.40 -15.62 8.20
CA LEU A 247 4.43 -15.23 6.78
C LEU A 247 4.21 -13.72 6.61
N PHE A 248 3.12 -13.20 7.20
CA PHE A 248 2.77 -11.79 7.11
C PHE A 248 3.85 -10.88 7.72
N VAL A 249 4.37 -11.23 8.90
CA VAL A 249 5.45 -10.51 9.57
C VAL A 249 6.72 -10.51 8.73
N THR A 250 7.04 -11.60 8.05
CA THR A 250 8.21 -11.69 7.16
C THR A 250 8.05 -10.75 5.98
N CYS A 251 6.89 -10.74 5.31
CA CYS A 251 6.61 -9.79 4.23
C CYS A 251 6.68 -8.33 4.69
N LEU A 252 6.12 -7.99 5.87
CA LEU A 252 6.20 -6.63 6.41
C LEU A 252 7.64 -6.21 6.72
N LYS A 253 8.46 -7.11 7.25
CA LYS A 253 9.89 -6.84 7.49
C LYS A 253 10.62 -6.55 6.18
N THR A 254 10.38 -7.35 5.14
CA THR A 254 10.99 -7.14 3.82
C THR A 254 10.52 -5.81 3.21
N LEU A 255 9.23 -5.51 3.30
CA LEU A 255 8.66 -4.23 2.84
C LEU A 255 9.36 -3.04 3.50
N PHE A 256 9.37 -2.96 4.83
CA PHE A 256 9.94 -1.79 5.52
C PHE A 256 11.48 -1.77 5.55
N ALA A 257 12.13 -2.88 5.20
CA ALA A 257 13.57 -2.91 4.98
C ALA A 257 13.97 -2.28 3.64
N HIS A 258 13.15 -2.44 2.60
CA HIS A 258 13.52 -2.11 1.22
C HIS A 258 12.67 -1.01 0.57
N TYR A 259 11.52 -0.63 1.14
CA TYR A 259 10.63 0.40 0.58
C TYR A 259 10.39 1.51 1.61
N PRO A 260 11.33 2.46 1.78
CA PRO A 260 11.22 3.51 2.79
C PRO A 260 10.06 4.46 2.48
N GLU A 261 9.25 4.79 3.49
CA GLU A 261 8.15 5.77 3.42
C GLU A 261 7.19 5.61 2.21
N CYS A 262 6.94 4.35 1.82
CA CYS A 262 6.00 3.96 0.76
C CYS A 262 4.51 4.03 1.18
N VAL A 263 4.22 4.18 2.48
CA VAL A 263 2.86 4.21 3.01
C VAL A 263 2.40 5.66 3.21
N HIS A 264 1.26 6.01 2.64
CA HIS A 264 0.59 7.29 2.88
C HIS A 264 -0.32 7.19 4.12
N HIS A 265 -1.37 6.37 4.02
CA HIS A 265 -2.26 6.02 5.12
C HIS A 265 -2.46 4.51 5.21
N ILE A 266 -2.82 4.01 6.40
CA ILE A 266 -3.37 2.67 6.59
C ILE A 266 -4.77 2.83 7.19
N LEU A 267 -5.79 2.53 6.40
CA LEU A 267 -7.20 2.66 6.75
C LEU A 267 -7.76 1.26 7.02
N VAL A 268 -7.89 0.89 8.29
CA VAL A 268 -8.48 -0.38 8.70
C VAL A 268 -9.99 -0.21 8.82
N VAL A 269 -10.73 -0.90 7.97
CA VAL A 269 -12.19 -0.82 7.89
C VAL A 269 -12.83 -2.13 8.33
N ASN A 270 -14.11 -2.06 8.70
CA ASN A 270 -14.87 -3.19 9.21
C ASN A 270 -14.19 -3.86 10.42
N ALA A 271 -13.50 -3.07 11.23
CA ALA A 271 -12.68 -3.57 12.32
C ALA A 271 -13.54 -4.25 13.40
N PRO A 272 -13.33 -5.54 13.70
CA PRO A 272 -14.03 -6.21 14.80
C PRO A 272 -13.49 -5.73 16.16
N SER A 273 -14.22 -6.01 17.24
CA SER A 273 -13.80 -5.65 18.61
C SER A 273 -12.42 -6.20 18.98
N MET A 274 -12.02 -7.34 18.41
CA MET A 274 -10.71 -7.96 18.62
C MET A 274 -9.56 -7.30 17.84
N VAL A 275 -9.80 -6.25 17.03
CA VAL A 275 -8.77 -5.61 16.21
C VAL A 275 -7.58 -5.11 17.02
N THR A 276 -7.81 -4.60 18.24
CA THR A 276 -6.73 -4.10 19.12
C THR A 276 -5.77 -5.22 19.52
N PHE A 277 -6.30 -6.43 19.76
CA PHE A 277 -5.49 -7.61 20.04
C PHE A 277 -4.66 -8.01 18.82
N ALA A 278 -5.29 -8.11 17.64
CA ALA A 278 -4.60 -8.46 16.40
C ALA A 278 -3.50 -7.44 16.04
N TYR A 279 -3.78 -6.14 16.17
CA TYR A 279 -2.80 -5.09 15.96
C TYR A 279 -1.64 -5.18 16.96
N GLY A 280 -1.91 -5.51 18.23
CA GLY A 280 -0.88 -5.72 19.25
C GLY A 280 0.17 -6.76 18.85
N ILE A 281 -0.23 -7.80 18.12
CA ILE A 281 0.66 -8.86 17.63
C ILE A 281 1.66 -8.33 16.61
N ILE A 282 1.24 -7.50 15.65
CA ILE A 282 2.09 -7.06 14.53
C ILE A 282 2.70 -5.67 14.72
N ARG A 283 2.20 -4.87 15.68
CA ARG A 283 2.60 -3.48 15.91
C ARG A 283 4.11 -3.28 16.05
N HIS A 284 4.80 -4.19 16.72
CA HIS A 284 6.24 -4.09 16.97
C HIS A 284 7.11 -4.21 15.70
N VAL A 285 6.54 -4.75 14.61
CA VAL A 285 7.20 -4.87 13.30
C VAL A 285 7.04 -3.57 12.48
N LEU A 286 6.02 -2.78 12.78
CA LEU A 286 5.72 -1.53 12.07
C LEU A 286 6.62 -0.40 12.58
N PRO A 287 7.33 0.33 11.67
CA PRO A 287 8.04 1.55 12.05
C PRO A 287 7.09 2.55 12.73
N GLY A 288 7.61 3.38 13.65
CA GLY A 288 6.80 4.38 14.36
C GLY A 288 6.08 5.35 13.40
N THR A 289 6.69 5.65 12.25
CA THR A 289 6.12 6.49 11.19
C THR A 289 4.90 5.83 10.53
N VAL A 290 4.92 4.51 10.39
CA VAL A 290 3.79 3.72 9.87
C VAL A 290 2.70 3.58 10.93
N GLN A 291 3.05 3.32 12.20
CA GLN A 291 2.08 3.24 13.29
C GLN A 291 1.24 4.53 13.41
N ALA A 292 1.85 5.69 13.22
CA ALA A 292 1.16 7.00 13.25
C ALA A 292 0.17 7.20 12.08
N LYS A 293 0.31 6.43 11.00
CA LYS A 293 -0.53 6.48 9.79
C LYS A 293 -1.73 5.52 9.84
N VAL A 294 -1.84 4.70 10.89
CA VAL A 294 -2.95 3.75 11.07
C VAL A 294 -4.19 4.46 11.60
N ARG A 295 -5.33 4.25 10.94
CA ARG A 295 -6.68 4.61 11.39
C ARG A 295 -7.56 3.38 11.35
N MET A 296 -8.46 3.25 12.31
CA MET A 296 -9.34 2.09 12.42
C MET A 296 -10.78 2.55 12.61
N ALA A 297 -11.70 1.93 11.87
CA ALA A 297 -13.14 2.14 12.00
C ALA A 297 -13.86 0.80 12.10
N LYS A 298 -14.85 0.73 13.00
CA LYS A 298 -15.80 -0.41 13.06
C LYS A 298 -16.71 -0.38 11.82
N PRO A 299 -17.44 -1.47 11.51
CA PRO A 299 -18.25 -1.56 10.28
C PRO A 299 -19.17 -0.36 10.00
N GLY A 300 -19.87 0.17 11.01
CA GLY A 300 -20.76 1.32 10.85
C GLY A 300 -20.07 2.68 10.63
N GLU A 301 -18.74 2.75 10.74
CA GLU A 301 -17.93 3.98 10.58
C GLU A 301 -16.95 3.86 9.40
N SER A 302 -16.88 2.69 8.75
CA SER A 302 -15.95 2.39 7.64
C SER A 302 -16.07 3.40 6.50
N LEU A 303 -17.30 3.69 6.05
CA LEU A 303 -17.54 4.63 4.93
C LEU A 303 -17.03 6.03 5.25
N ALA A 304 -17.32 6.53 6.47
CA ALA A 304 -16.89 7.84 6.90
C ALA A 304 -15.35 7.95 6.90
N LEU A 305 -14.66 6.94 7.46
CA LEU A 305 -13.19 6.90 7.43
C LEU A 305 -12.64 6.86 6.00
N LEU A 306 -13.25 6.11 5.10
CA LEU A 306 -12.82 6.07 3.70
C LEU A 306 -13.03 7.43 3.01
N GLN A 307 -14.18 8.07 3.20
CA GLN A 307 -14.51 9.35 2.58
C GLN A 307 -13.66 10.53 3.09
N GLU A 308 -13.10 10.44 4.30
CA GLU A 308 -12.10 11.39 4.80
C GLU A 308 -10.84 11.43 3.92
N HIS A 309 -10.47 10.31 3.30
CA HIS A 309 -9.22 10.17 2.56
C HIS A 309 -9.40 9.92 1.05
N ILE A 310 -10.52 9.37 0.62
CA ILE A 310 -10.80 8.96 -0.76
C ILE A 310 -12.08 9.67 -1.22
N GLU A 311 -12.10 10.16 -2.45
CA GLU A 311 -13.32 10.72 -3.03
C GLU A 311 -14.41 9.66 -3.16
N GLU A 312 -15.65 10.01 -2.85
CA GLU A 312 -16.78 9.06 -2.79
C GLU A 312 -16.97 8.25 -4.09
N GLN A 313 -16.76 8.88 -5.24
CA GLN A 313 -16.82 8.25 -6.56
C GLN A 313 -15.76 7.15 -6.79
N TYR A 314 -14.70 7.13 -5.98
CA TYR A 314 -13.63 6.12 -6.00
C TYR A 314 -13.74 5.12 -4.84
N VAL A 315 -14.68 5.30 -3.91
CA VAL A 315 -14.95 4.32 -2.85
C VAL A 315 -15.84 3.20 -3.41
N PRO A 316 -15.46 1.92 -3.29
CA PRO A 316 -16.29 0.79 -3.73
C PRO A 316 -17.69 0.77 -3.11
N ASP A 317 -18.69 0.40 -3.91
CA ASP A 317 -20.11 0.30 -3.53
C ASP A 317 -20.38 -0.61 -2.33
N PHE A 318 -19.62 -1.69 -2.15
CA PHE A 318 -19.74 -2.58 -1.00
C PHE A 318 -19.25 -1.99 0.33
N TYR A 319 -18.63 -0.80 0.31
CA TYR A 319 -18.43 0.03 1.51
C TYR A 319 -19.49 1.12 1.66
N GLY A 320 -20.45 1.21 0.74
CA GLY A 320 -21.43 2.30 0.65
C GLY A 320 -20.94 3.51 -0.17
N GLY A 321 -19.86 3.36 -0.94
CA GLY A 321 -19.40 4.38 -1.88
C GLY A 321 -20.14 4.34 -3.22
N ALA A 322 -19.67 5.14 -4.19
CA ALA A 322 -20.32 5.26 -5.50
C ALA A 322 -19.59 4.52 -6.64
N CYS A 323 -18.42 3.92 -6.37
CA CYS A 323 -17.65 3.22 -7.41
C CYS A 323 -18.19 1.81 -7.68
N HIS A 324 -18.45 1.52 -8.96
CA HIS A 324 -18.80 0.19 -9.44
C HIS A 324 -17.98 -0.14 -10.69
N CYS A 325 -16.91 -0.94 -10.54
CA CYS A 325 -16.09 -1.40 -11.65
C CYS A 325 -16.70 -2.63 -12.34
N GLN A 326 -16.59 -2.72 -13.67
CA GLN A 326 -16.92 -3.94 -14.41
C GLN A 326 -16.08 -5.13 -13.88
N GLY A 327 -16.75 -6.21 -13.48
CA GLY A 327 -16.09 -7.38 -12.90
C GLY A 327 -15.65 -7.22 -11.43
N GLY A 328 -16.02 -6.11 -10.77
CA GLY A 328 -15.73 -5.82 -9.37
C GLY A 328 -14.52 -4.89 -9.17
N CYS A 329 -14.60 -4.05 -8.13
CA CYS A 329 -13.55 -3.10 -7.75
C CYS A 329 -12.27 -3.77 -7.25
N VAL A 330 -12.37 -4.98 -6.70
CA VAL A 330 -11.22 -5.84 -6.39
C VAL A 330 -11.50 -7.21 -6.99
N ARG A 331 -10.64 -7.66 -7.91
CA ARG A 331 -10.79 -8.97 -8.56
C ARG A 331 -10.82 -10.07 -7.51
N SER A 332 -11.65 -11.08 -7.74
CA SER A 332 -11.84 -12.24 -6.84
C SER A 332 -12.44 -11.94 -5.46
N TYR A 333 -12.62 -10.68 -5.06
CA TYR A 333 -13.35 -10.33 -3.85
C TYR A 333 -14.86 -10.46 -4.06
N ARG A 334 -15.51 -11.27 -3.23
CA ARG A 334 -16.96 -11.41 -3.15
C ARG A 334 -17.38 -11.10 -1.72
N PRO A 335 -17.95 -9.91 -1.44
CA PRO A 335 -18.40 -9.60 -0.09
C PRO A 335 -19.45 -10.63 0.34
N LYS A 336 -19.27 -11.26 1.50
CA LYS A 336 -20.33 -12.05 2.13
C LYS A 336 -21.38 -11.05 2.61
N ASN A 337 -22.64 -11.21 2.21
CA ASN A 337 -23.74 -10.29 2.56
C ASN A 337 -23.65 -9.85 4.03
N ALA A 338 -23.31 -8.58 4.28
CA ALA A 338 -23.30 -8.00 5.63
C ALA A 338 -24.72 -7.89 6.23
N ALA A 339 -25.77 -8.12 5.42
CA ALA A 339 -27.17 -7.92 5.79
C ALA A 339 -27.86 -9.11 6.47
N SER A 340 -27.22 -10.29 6.64
CA SER A 340 -27.79 -11.38 7.45
C SER A 340 -27.15 -11.43 8.84
N GLY A 341 -27.20 -10.31 9.56
CA GLY A 341 -26.79 -10.20 10.96
C GLY A 341 -27.96 -9.99 11.93
N THR A 342 -29.20 -10.09 11.46
CA THR A 342 -30.38 -10.06 12.34
C THR A 342 -30.57 -11.44 12.96
N THR A 343 -29.82 -11.70 14.02
CA THR A 343 -30.19 -12.76 14.97
C THR A 343 -31.47 -12.28 15.65
N THR A 344 -32.62 -12.76 15.19
CA THR A 344 -33.88 -12.63 15.95
C THR A 344 -33.68 -13.29 17.30
N VAL A 345 -33.56 -12.44 18.32
CA VAL A 345 -33.54 -12.82 19.73
C VAL A 345 -34.91 -13.39 20.11
N GLY A 346 -34.89 -14.64 20.59
CA GLY A 346 -35.74 -15.15 21.67
C GLY A 346 -37.26 -15.03 21.55
N GLN A 347 -37.90 -16.15 21.22
CA GLN A 347 -39.12 -16.54 21.91
C GLN A 347 -38.88 -17.92 22.55
N ASP A 348 -38.33 -17.87 23.76
CA ASP A 348 -38.50 -18.93 24.75
C ASP A 348 -39.96 -18.86 25.23
N ASP A 349 -40.78 -19.81 24.77
CA ASP A 349 -41.99 -20.20 25.49
C ASP A 349 -41.80 -21.64 25.96
N THR A 350 -41.15 -21.74 27.11
CA THR A 350 -41.23 -22.89 28.00
C THR A 350 -42.55 -22.78 28.77
N GLN A 351 -43.51 -23.66 28.52
CA GLN A 351 -44.42 -24.22 29.53
C GLN A 351 -45.48 -25.13 28.89
N SER A 352 -45.36 -26.44 29.10
CA SER A 352 -46.40 -27.18 29.83
C SER A 352 -45.86 -28.56 30.19
N ALA A 353 -45.73 -28.76 31.50
CA ALA A 353 -45.62 -30.05 32.14
C ALA A 353 -47.03 -30.48 32.60
N ALA A 354 -47.18 -31.79 32.82
CA ALA A 354 -48.35 -32.52 33.34
C ALA A 354 -49.49 -32.66 32.31
N GLU A 355 -50.05 -33.84 32.03
CA GLU A 355 -50.19 -35.11 32.78
C GLU A 355 -49.97 -36.34 31.90
#